data_AF-A0A1Z8QDQ0-F1
#
_entry.id   AF-A0A1Z8QDQ0-F1
#
_cell.length_a   1.000
_cell.length_b   1.000
_cell.length_c   1.000
_cell.angle_alpha   90.00
_cell.angle_beta   90.00
_cell.angle_gamma   90.00
#
_symmetry.space_group_name_H-M   'P 1'
#
loop_
_entity.id
_entity.type
_entity.pdbx_description
1 polymer ?
#
loop_
_entity_poly.entity_id
_entity_poly.type
_entity_poly.pdbx_seq_one_letter_code
_entity_poly.pdbx_strand_id
1 'polypeptide(L)'
;MKFIIYNGSLKADAESNTFTVCKMTQLAFEKMGHECEVITMRDLDYEGSTSDVNDELKPHIMKMFKADGVIFATPIWWGNHSCHIQAMLERLDVIYSWAKDNKHQPFY
;
A
#
# COMPACT_ATOMS: atom_id res chain seq x y z
N MET A 1 4.61 12.09 13.02
CA MET A 1 4.71 11.56 11.64
C MET A 1 3.46 10.74 11.35
N LYS A 2 3.08 10.66 10.08
CA LYS A 2 1.94 9.90 9.57
C LYS A 2 2.42 8.74 8.70
N PHE A 3 2.10 7.53 9.13
CA PHE A 3 2.42 6.30 8.43
C PHE A 3 1.18 5.66 7.81
N ILE A 4 1.36 4.98 6.68
CA ILE A 4 0.32 4.19 6.05
C ILE A 4 0.85 2.78 5.79
N ILE A 5 0.07 1.78 6.20
CA ILE A 5 0.34 0.37 5.94
C ILE A 5 -0.70 -0.14 4.96
N TYR A 6 -0.25 -0.62 3.81
CA TYR A 6 -1.09 -1.35 2.85
C TYR A 6 -0.96 -2.84 3.11
N ASN A 7 -2.02 -3.45 3.64
CA ASN A 7 -2.09 -4.87 3.92
C ASN A 7 -2.58 -5.62 2.68
N GLY A 8 -1.69 -6.39 2.06
CA GLY A 8 -1.97 -7.21 0.89
C GLY A 8 -2.40 -8.65 1.21
N SER A 9 -2.88 -8.93 2.43
CA SER A 9 -3.42 -10.24 2.78
C SER A 9 -4.53 -10.70 1.85
N LEU A 10 -4.51 -11.96 1.40
CA LEU A 10 -5.63 -12.59 0.67
C LEU A 10 -6.72 -13.15 1.61
N LYS A 11 -6.43 -13.21 2.91
CA LYS A 11 -7.33 -13.73 3.95
C LYS A 11 -8.02 -12.60 4.69
N ALA A 12 -9.14 -12.92 5.33
CA ALA A 12 -9.81 -12.02 6.25
C ALA A 12 -8.88 -11.63 7.40
N ASP A 13 -9.06 -10.43 7.93
CA ASP A 13 -8.18 -9.86 8.96
C ASP A 13 -8.00 -10.79 10.18
N ALA A 14 -9.09 -11.40 10.64
CA ALA A 14 -9.07 -12.33 11.78
C ALA A 14 -8.23 -13.61 11.55
N GLU A 15 -7.91 -13.93 10.31
CA GLU A 15 -7.17 -15.14 9.91
C GLU A 15 -5.79 -14.83 9.30
N SER A 16 -5.42 -13.55 9.26
CA SER A 16 -4.23 -13.09 8.55
C SER A 16 -3.07 -12.82 9.50
N ASN A 17 -1.99 -13.59 9.33
CA ASN A 17 -0.73 -13.33 10.00
C ASN A 17 -0.13 -11.98 9.58
N THR A 18 -0.25 -11.61 8.30
CA THR A 18 0.19 -10.30 7.80
C THR A 18 -0.58 -9.18 8.50
N PHE A 19 -1.90 -9.30 8.62
CA PHE A 19 -2.70 -8.30 9.34
C PHE A 19 -2.31 -8.20 10.82
N THR A 20 -2.07 -9.33 11.50
CA THR A 20 -1.56 -9.33 12.88
C THR A 20 -0.28 -8.50 13.01
N VAL A 21 0.68 -8.67 12.10
CA VAL A 21 1.93 -7.89 12.08
C VAL A 21 1.67 -6.42 11.75
N CYS A 22 0.73 -6.10 10.86
CA CYS A 22 0.30 -4.71 10.60
C CYS A 22 -0.20 -4.04 11.89
N LYS A 23 -1.05 -4.73 12.67
CA LYS A 23 -1.59 -4.19 13.93
C LYS A 23 -0.51 -4.03 15.00
N MET A 24 0.45 -4.95 15.08
CA MET A 24 1.62 -4.81 15.96
C MET A 24 2.46 -3.58 15.59
N THR A 25 2.70 -3.37 14.30
CA THR A 25 3.45 -2.24 13.76
C THR A 25 2.72 -0.91 14.01
N GLN A 26 1.41 -0.89 13.75
CA GLN A 26 0.55 0.26 14.04
C GLN A 26 0.62 0.65 15.52
N LEU A 27 0.46 -0.31 16.42
CA LEU A 27 0.54 -0.09 17.86
C LEU A 27 1.93 0.46 18.27
N ALA A 28 3.00 0.00 17.64
CA ALA A 28 4.35 0.52 17.90
C ALA A 28 4.46 2.00 17.51
N PHE A 29 3.97 2.39 16.33
CA PHE A 29 3.94 3.79 15.91
C PHE A 29 3.10 4.67 16.85
N GLU A 30 1.91 4.20 17.21
CA GLU A 30 1.01 4.91 18.13
C GLU A 30 1.68 5.15 19.49
N LYS A 31 2.39 4.16 20.04
CA LYS A 31 3.17 4.29 21.29
C LYS A 31 4.31 5.31 21.20
N MET A 32 4.85 5.55 20.01
CA MET A 32 5.87 6.58 19.77
C MET A 32 5.26 7.97 19.49
N GLY A 33 3.94 8.13 19.59
CA GLY A 33 3.25 9.39 19.30
C GLY A 33 3.16 9.68 17.80
N HIS A 34 3.05 8.63 16.97
CA HIS A 34 2.87 8.75 15.53
C HIS A 34 1.50 8.22 15.10
N GLU A 35 0.94 8.83 14.05
CA GLU A 35 -0.29 8.35 13.43
C GLU A 35 0.04 7.20 12.48
N CYS A 36 -0.75 6.13 12.50
CA CYS A 36 -0.57 5.01 11.57
C CYS A 36 -1.94 4.49 11.12
N GLU A 37 -2.20 4.52 9.81
CA GLU A 37 -3.40 3.97 9.18
C GLU A 37 -3.09 2.59 8.58
N VAL A 38 -3.96 1.60 8.76
CA VAL A 38 -3.88 0.30 8.08
C VAL A 38 -5.01 0.22 7.07
N ILE A 39 -4.68 -0.03 5.81
CA ILE A 39 -5.61 -0.20 4.70
C ILE A 39 -5.52 -1.65 4.23
N THR A 40 -6.56 -2.44 4.47
CA THR A 40 -6.64 -3.82 3.96
C THR A 40 -7.12 -3.81 2.53
N MET A 41 -6.21 -4.11 1.60
CA MET A 41 -6.48 -4.05 0.17
C MET A 41 -7.49 -5.10 -0.29
N ARG A 42 -7.73 -6.16 0.49
CA ARG A 42 -8.73 -7.18 0.15
C ARG A 42 -10.17 -6.64 0.22
N ASP A 43 -10.40 -5.63 1.04
CA ASP A 43 -11.74 -5.12 1.33
C ASP A 43 -12.20 -4.03 0.35
N LEU A 44 -11.34 -3.69 -0.62
CA LEU A 44 -11.59 -2.66 -1.63
C LEU A 44 -12.06 -3.29 -2.94
N ASP A 45 -12.93 -2.60 -3.67
CA ASP A 45 -13.28 -2.91 -5.05
C ASP A 45 -12.42 -2.10 -6.03
N TYR A 46 -11.49 -2.77 -6.71
CA TYR A 46 -10.51 -2.17 -7.61
C TYR A 46 -9.93 -3.21 -8.55
N GLU A 47 -9.27 -2.73 -9.60
CA GLU A 47 -8.51 -3.56 -10.53
C GLU A 47 -7.00 -3.29 -10.48
N GLY A 48 -6.21 -4.34 -10.74
CA GLY A 48 -4.81 -4.20 -11.10
C GLY A 48 -4.68 -3.61 -12.50
N SER A 49 -3.94 -2.52 -12.64
CA SER A 49 -3.79 -1.81 -13.91
C SER A 49 -2.56 -0.92 -13.87
N THR A 50 -1.92 -0.71 -15.03
CA THR A 50 -0.87 0.31 -15.21
C THR A 50 -1.43 1.65 -15.71
N SER A 51 -2.76 1.76 -15.84
CA SER A 51 -3.47 2.97 -16.27
C SER A 51 -4.06 3.74 -15.10
N ASP A 52 -4.43 5.01 -15.32
CA ASP A 52 -5.10 5.82 -14.30
C ASP A 52 -6.57 5.43 -14.18
N VAL A 53 -6.89 4.59 -13.19
CA VAL A 53 -8.25 4.09 -12.91
C VAL A 53 -8.83 4.82 -11.70
N ASN A 54 -10.08 5.27 -11.81
CA ASN A 54 -10.83 5.95 -10.74
C ASN A 54 -11.72 4.95 -9.97
N ASP A 55 -11.10 4.09 -9.16
CA ASP A 55 -11.77 3.11 -8.30
C ASP A 55 -11.46 3.35 -6.80
N GLU A 56 -11.85 2.42 -5.93
CA GLU A 56 -11.68 2.57 -4.48
C GLU A 56 -10.21 2.63 -4.04
N LEU A 57 -9.28 2.10 -4.84
CA LEU A 57 -7.86 2.13 -4.51
C LEU A 57 -7.24 3.52 -4.71
N LYS A 58 -7.72 4.30 -5.69
CA LYS A 58 -7.10 5.60 -6.04
C LYS A 58 -7.03 6.59 -4.87
N PRO A 59 -8.11 6.84 -4.09
CA PRO A 59 -8.03 7.72 -2.91
C PRO A 59 -6.95 7.28 -1.92
N HIS A 60 -6.77 5.97 -1.75
CA HIS A 60 -5.76 5.41 -0.85
C HIS A 60 -4.34 5.58 -1.39
N ILE A 61 -4.09 5.46 -2.71
CA ILE A 61 -2.81 5.81 -3.32
C ILE A 61 -2.51 7.30 -3.10
N MET A 62 -3.50 8.18 -3.28
CA MET A 62 -3.30 9.63 -3.09
C MET A 62 -2.94 10.01 -1.65
N LYS A 63 -3.29 9.18 -0.65
CA LYS A 63 -2.84 9.39 0.74
C LYS A 63 -1.33 9.22 0.90
N MET A 64 -0.65 8.42 0.06
CA MET A 64 0.80 8.21 0.13
C MET A 64 1.58 9.53 0.03
N PHE A 65 1.13 10.45 -0.83
CA PHE A 65 1.79 11.75 -1.02
C PHE A 65 1.74 12.68 0.19
N LYS A 66 0.89 12.36 1.18
CA LYS A 66 0.74 13.11 2.44
C LYS A 66 1.27 12.31 3.64
N ALA A 67 1.81 11.12 3.40
CA ALA A 67 2.40 10.30 4.45
C ALA A 67 3.90 10.59 4.57
N ASP A 68 4.41 10.50 5.79
CA ASP A 68 5.85 10.56 6.06
C ASP A 68 6.52 9.19 5.82
N GLY A 69 5.75 8.11 5.82
CA GLY A 69 6.24 6.77 5.53
C GLY A 69 5.15 5.81 5.06
N VAL A 70 5.53 4.87 4.20
CA VAL A 70 4.66 3.85 3.62
C VAL A 70 5.24 2.46 3.87
N ILE A 71 4.38 1.51 4.26
CA ILE A 71 4.74 0.10 4.45
C ILE A 71 3.84 -0.75 3.54
N PHE A 72 4.46 -1.52 2.64
CA PHE A 72 3.78 -2.59 1.91
C PHE A 72 3.89 -3.89 2.70
N ALA A 73 2.81 -4.28 3.38
CA ALA A 73 2.75 -5.50 4.17
C ALA A 73 2.15 -6.63 3.32
N THR A 74 2.94 -7.65 3.01
CA THR A 74 2.52 -8.71 2.10
C THR A 74 2.76 -10.10 2.70
N PRO A 75 1.79 -11.03 2.58
CA PRO A 75 2.11 -12.44 2.75
C PRO A 75 2.98 -12.93 1.59
N ILE A 76 3.78 -13.96 1.85
CA ILE A 76 4.51 -14.66 0.80
C ILE A 76 3.57 -15.66 0.12
N TRP A 77 3.27 -15.43 -1.15
CA TRP A 77 2.53 -16.37 -2.00
C TRP A 77 3.43 -16.82 -3.14
N TRP A 78 3.66 -18.14 -3.23
CA TRP A 78 4.52 -18.73 -4.27
C TRP A 78 5.89 -18.05 -4.38
N GLY A 79 6.49 -17.69 -3.24
CA GLY A 79 7.80 -17.03 -3.18
C GLY A 79 7.80 -15.54 -3.52
N ASN A 80 6.64 -14.93 -3.77
CA ASN A 80 6.50 -13.51 -4.13
C ASN A 80 5.55 -12.79 -3.18
N HIS A 81 5.39 -11.47 -3.37
CA HIS A 81 4.31 -10.70 -2.78
C HIS A 81 2.94 -11.12 -3.35
N SER A 82 1.88 -10.80 -2.62
CA SER A 82 0.49 -11.10 -3.02
C SER A 82 0.03 -10.31 -4.23
N CYS A 83 -1.04 -10.78 -4.88
CA CYS A 83 -1.66 -10.07 -6.00
C CYS A 83 -2.15 -8.66 -5.62
N HIS A 84 -2.57 -8.43 -4.37
CA HIS A 84 -2.95 -7.10 -3.91
C HIS A 84 -1.77 -6.12 -3.92
N ILE A 85 -0.58 -6.53 -3.43
CA ILE A 85 0.60 -5.68 -3.52
C ILE A 85 1.11 -5.57 -4.96
N GLN A 86 0.97 -6.62 -5.78
CA GLN A 86 1.29 -6.53 -7.20
C GLN A 86 0.44 -5.45 -7.88
N ALA A 87 -0.88 -5.48 -7.68
CA ALA A 87 -1.81 -4.49 -8.21
C ALA A 87 -1.49 -3.08 -7.69
N MET A 88 -1.10 -2.92 -6.41
CA MET A 88 -0.63 -1.65 -5.88
C MET A 88 0.58 -1.12 -6.66
N LEU A 89 1.60 -1.96 -6.87
CA LEU A 89 2.82 -1.57 -7.58
C LEU A 89 2.56 -1.22 -9.04
N GLU A 90 1.71 -1.98 -9.72
CA GLU A 90 1.24 -1.67 -11.09
C GLU A 90 0.54 -0.31 -11.15
N ARG A 91 -0.29 0.01 -10.15
CA ARG A 91 -1.00 1.30 -10.08
C ARG A 91 -0.11 2.49 -9.78
N LEU A 92 1.12 2.27 -9.32
CA LEU A 92 2.15 3.31 -9.22
C LEU A 92 2.82 3.63 -10.57
N ASP A 93 2.58 2.84 -11.62
CA ASP A 93 3.24 3.02 -12.93
C ASP A 93 2.85 4.34 -13.61
N VAL A 94 1.63 4.83 -13.40
CA VAL A 94 1.18 6.15 -13.86
C VAL A 94 1.98 7.28 -13.19
N ILE A 95 2.21 7.16 -11.88
CA ILE A 95 3.00 8.13 -11.11
C ILE A 95 4.45 8.10 -11.57
N TYR A 96 4.99 6.90 -11.81
CA TYR A 96 6.33 6.71 -12.34
C TYR A 96 6.48 7.32 -13.74
N SER A 97 5.55 7.05 -14.65
CA SER A 97 5.54 7.59 -16.00
C SER A 97 5.46 9.13 -15.99
N TRP A 98 4.56 9.70 -15.18
CA TRP A 98 4.49 11.15 -14.97
C TRP A 98 5.81 11.71 -14.42
N ALA A 99 6.40 11.05 -13.42
CA ALA A 99 7.67 11.51 -12.84
C ALA A 99 8.81 11.47 -13.86
N LYS A 100 8.86 10.45 -14.72
CA LYS A 100 9.83 10.33 -15.80
C LYS A 100 9.66 11.47 -16.82
N ASP A 101 8.45 11.70 -17.30
CA ASP A 101 8.16 12.74 -18.29
C ASP A 101 8.44 14.15 -17.77
N ASN A 102 8.32 14.34 -16.45
CA ASN A 102 8.56 15.62 -15.77
C ASN A 102 9.95 15.72 -15.10
N LYS A 103 10.86 14.77 -15.34
CA LYS A 103 12.25 14.76 -14.80
C LYS A 103 12.30 14.81 -13.26
N HIS A 104 11.37 14.14 -12.60
CA HIS A 104 11.31 13.94 -11.15
C HIS A 104 11.69 12.53 -10.70
N GLN A 105 12.13 11.68 -11.64
CA GLN A 105 12.52 10.31 -11.34
C GLN A 105 13.78 10.28 -10.44
N PRO A 106 13.76 9.58 -9.28
CA PRO A 106 14.86 9.64 -8.31
C PRO A 106 16.14 8.93 -8.76
N PHE A 107 16.10 8.09 -9.80
CA PHE A 107 17.27 7.52 -10.46
C PHE A 107 16.97 7.30 -11.94
N TYR A 108 17.42 8.21 -12.80
CA TYR A 108 18.00 8.06 -14.15
C TYR A 108 18.39 9.44 -14.67
#